data_AF-A0A6I8NK88-F1
#
_entry.id   AF-A0A6I8NK88-F1
#
_cell.length_a   1.000
_cell.length_b   1.000
_cell.length_c   1.000
_cell.angle_alpha   90.00
_cell.angle_beta   90.00
_cell.angle_gamma   90.00
#
_symmetry.space_group_name_H-M   'P 1'
#
loop_
_entity.id
_entity.type
_entity.pdbx_description
1 polymer ?
#
loop_
_entity_poly.entity_id
_entity_poly.type
_entity_poly.pdbx_seq_one_letter_code
_entity_poly.pdbx_strand_id
1 'polypeptide(L)'
;MGSGGGPGATHQAPLPLPRGRAERRLSARRSAPRPSSSSYHYQNAITHELQNDTVTIRTRKFMTNRLLQRKQMVIDVLHPGKATVPKTEIREKLAKMYKTTPDVIFVFGFRTHFGGGKTTGFGMIYDSLDYAKKNEPKHRLARHGLYEKKKTSRKQRKERKNRMKKVRGTAKANVGAGKK
;
A
#
# COMPACT_ATOMS: atom_id res chain seq x y z
N MET A 1 -30.60 15.47 81.57
CA MET A 1 -31.24 16.80 81.38
C MET A 1 -31.08 17.14 79.90
N GLY A 2 -32.10 17.39 79.09
CA GLY A 2 -33.52 17.56 79.35
C GLY A 2 -34.36 17.10 78.16
N SER A 3 -35.65 17.02 78.48
CA SER A 3 -36.84 16.73 77.70
C SER A 3 -37.14 17.68 76.55
N GLY A 4 -37.88 17.20 75.55
CA GLY A 4 -38.72 18.03 74.68
C GLY A 4 -39.27 17.24 73.49
N GLY A 5 -40.56 16.92 73.53
CA GLY A 5 -41.25 16.13 72.51
C GLY A 5 -42.21 16.92 71.60
N GLY A 6 -42.55 16.28 70.47
CA GLY A 6 -43.80 16.43 69.68
C GLY A 6 -43.81 17.47 68.53
N PRO A 7 -44.74 17.39 67.54
CA PRO A 7 -45.73 16.35 67.25
C PRO A 7 -45.62 15.76 65.81
N GLY A 8 -46.46 14.77 65.52
CA GLY A 8 -46.41 13.95 64.32
C GLY A 8 -46.99 14.55 63.03
N ALA A 9 -46.59 13.93 61.92
CA ALA A 9 -47.26 14.00 60.63
C ALA A 9 -47.62 12.57 60.21
N THR A 10 -48.91 12.36 59.97
CA THR A 10 -49.51 11.12 59.47
C THR A 10 -49.43 11.05 57.94
N HIS A 11 -49.35 9.81 57.43
CA HIS A 11 -49.60 9.36 56.05
C HIS A 11 -48.59 9.81 54.97
N GLN A 12 -48.07 8.95 54.09
CA GLN A 12 -48.74 7.86 53.38
C GLN A 12 -47.67 6.84 52.91
N ALA A 13 -47.90 5.54 53.13
CA ALA A 13 -47.05 4.48 52.58
C ALA A 13 -47.22 4.41 51.05
N PRO A 14 -46.15 4.16 50.28
CA PRO A 14 -46.28 3.96 48.85
C PRO A 14 -47.17 2.73 48.55
N LEU A 15 -48.12 2.94 47.64
CA LEU A 15 -49.11 1.94 47.20
C LEU A 15 -48.45 0.65 46.71
N PRO A 16 -49.06 -0.52 46.95
CA PRO A 16 -48.55 -1.79 46.45
C PRO A 16 -48.63 -1.84 44.93
N LEU A 17 -47.52 -2.26 44.30
CA LEU A 17 -47.47 -2.56 42.88
C LEU A 17 -48.55 -3.61 42.54
N PRO A 18 -49.34 -3.42 41.47
CA PRO A 18 -50.36 -4.38 41.10
C PRO A 18 -49.72 -5.73 40.74
N ARG A 19 -50.11 -6.79 41.47
CA ARG A 19 -49.93 -8.18 41.04
C ARG A 19 -50.86 -8.43 39.85
N GLY A 20 -50.42 -7.98 38.68
CA GLY A 20 -51.09 -8.19 37.39
C GLY A 20 -50.57 -9.44 36.70
N ARG A 21 -51.37 -10.52 36.80
CA ARG A 21 -51.59 -11.57 35.79
C ARG A 21 -50.37 -12.03 34.99
N ALA A 22 -49.84 -13.20 35.36
CA ALA A 22 -48.96 -14.00 34.52
C ALA A 22 -49.65 -14.39 33.21
N GLU A 23 -49.58 -13.53 32.20
CA GLU A 23 -49.73 -13.95 30.82
C GLU A 23 -48.39 -14.50 30.33
N ARG A 24 -48.38 -15.82 30.14
CA ARG A 24 -47.39 -16.52 29.32
C ARG A 24 -47.35 -15.86 27.94
N ARG A 25 -46.44 -14.91 27.74
CA ARG A 25 -45.94 -14.60 26.40
C ARG A 25 -44.98 -15.72 26.02
N LEU A 26 -45.56 -16.77 25.44
CA LEU A 26 -44.84 -17.71 24.60
C LEU A 26 -43.99 -16.90 23.61
N SER A 27 -42.73 -17.30 23.55
CA SER A 27 -41.71 -16.83 22.64
C SER A 27 -42.23 -16.60 21.22
N ALA A 28 -42.35 -15.34 20.82
CA ALA A 28 -42.12 -14.97 19.44
C ALA A 28 -40.73 -14.34 19.39
N ARG A 29 -39.69 -15.18 19.24
CA ARG A 29 -38.52 -14.74 18.48
C ARG A 29 -39.10 -14.18 17.19
N ARG A 30 -39.17 -12.86 17.07
CA ARG A 30 -39.45 -12.21 15.79
C ARG A 30 -38.29 -12.65 14.91
N SER A 31 -38.51 -13.73 14.15
CA SER A 31 -37.60 -14.13 13.10
C SER A 31 -37.54 -12.92 12.18
N ALA A 32 -36.36 -12.29 12.11
CA ALA A 32 -36.11 -11.26 11.12
C ALA A 32 -36.62 -11.77 9.77
N PRO A 33 -37.35 -10.95 9.00
CA PRO A 33 -37.84 -11.39 7.70
C PRO A 33 -36.66 -11.91 6.90
N ARG A 34 -36.73 -13.18 6.47
CA ARG A 34 -35.71 -13.76 5.60
C ARG A 34 -35.68 -12.91 4.34
N PRO A 35 -34.54 -12.33 3.95
CA PRO A 35 -34.45 -11.55 2.73
C PRO A 35 -35.05 -12.31 1.54
N SER A 36 -35.70 -11.60 0.62
CA SER A 36 -36.20 -12.22 -0.61
C SER A 36 -35.01 -12.83 -1.39
N SER A 37 -35.26 -13.87 -2.19
CA SER A 37 -34.22 -14.50 -3.04
C SER A 37 -33.43 -13.47 -3.87
N SER A 38 -34.12 -12.42 -4.34
CA SER A 38 -33.53 -11.27 -5.03
C SER A 38 -32.63 -10.42 -4.12
N SER A 39 -33.07 -10.10 -2.90
CA SER A 39 -32.28 -9.36 -1.91
C SER A 39 -31.00 -10.09 -1.50
N TYR A 40 -31.00 -11.42 -1.43
CA TYR A 40 -29.78 -12.20 -1.16
C TYR A 40 -28.78 -12.15 -2.32
N HIS A 41 -29.26 -12.16 -3.56
CA HIS A 41 -28.40 -12.03 -4.75
C HIS A 41 -27.74 -10.64 -4.80
N TYR A 42 -28.48 -9.57 -4.50
CA TYR A 42 -27.92 -8.22 -4.45
C TYR A 42 -26.90 -8.02 -3.31
N GLN A 43 -27.17 -8.55 -2.12
CA GLN A 43 -26.23 -8.46 -1.00
C GLN A 43 -24.93 -9.26 -1.27
N ASN A 44 -25.03 -10.43 -1.90
CA ASN A 44 -23.87 -11.24 -2.29
C ASN A 44 -23.08 -10.63 -3.47
N ALA A 45 -23.74 -9.94 -4.40
CA ALA A 45 -23.08 -9.23 -5.49
C ALA A 45 -22.22 -8.06 -4.96
N ILE A 46 -22.76 -7.28 -4.00
CA ILE A 46 -22.05 -6.15 -3.38
C ILE A 46 -20.83 -6.62 -2.59
N THR A 47 -20.92 -7.72 -1.84
CA THR A 47 -19.77 -8.26 -1.10
C THR A 47 -18.71 -8.84 -2.01
N HIS A 48 -19.09 -9.48 -3.13
CA HIS A 48 -18.15 -9.96 -4.15
C HIS A 48 -17.42 -8.83 -4.88
N GLU A 49 -18.12 -7.74 -5.21
CA GLU A 49 -17.50 -6.56 -5.85
C GLU A 49 -16.44 -5.91 -4.95
N LEU A 50 -16.70 -5.80 -3.64
CA LEU A 50 -15.73 -5.27 -2.68
C LEU A 50 -14.51 -6.19 -2.48
N GLN A 51 -14.65 -7.51 -2.64
CA GLN A 51 -13.52 -8.45 -2.55
C GLN A 51 -12.62 -8.45 -3.79
N ASN A 52 -13.19 -8.19 -4.98
CA ASN A 52 -12.43 -8.06 -6.24
C ASN A 52 -11.51 -6.82 -6.26
N ASP A 53 -11.72 -5.87 -5.35
CA ASP A 53 -10.92 -4.65 -5.32
C ASP A 53 -9.67 -4.68 -4.43
N THR A 54 -9.53 -5.70 -3.59
CA THR A 54 -8.52 -5.72 -2.53
C THR A 54 -7.16 -6.26 -2.99
N VAL A 55 -6.28 -5.37 -3.44
CA VAL A 55 -4.87 -5.72 -3.67
C VAL A 55 -4.14 -5.87 -2.34
N THR A 56 -3.68 -7.08 -2.03
CA THR A 56 -2.95 -7.41 -0.79
C THR A 56 -1.46 -7.59 -1.08
N ILE A 57 -0.60 -6.97 -0.26
CA ILE A 57 0.85 -7.10 -0.38
C ILE A 57 1.38 -7.96 0.76
N ARG A 58 2.19 -8.97 0.42
CA ARG A 58 2.95 -9.79 1.37
C ARG A 58 4.43 -9.63 1.10
N THR A 59 5.21 -9.50 2.16
CA THR A 59 6.68 -9.35 2.07
C THR A 59 7.35 -10.63 2.55
N ARG A 60 8.32 -11.12 1.77
CA ARG A 60 9.11 -12.33 2.09
C ARG A 60 10.59 -11.99 2.08
N LYS A 61 11.40 -12.77 2.81
CA LYS A 61 12.86 -12.64 2.87
C LYS A 61 13.30 -11.19 3.13
N PHE A 62 12.68 -10.56 4.13
CA PHE A 62 12.99 -9.20 4.53
C PHE A 62 14.38 -9.16 5.18
N MET A 63 15.24 -8.27 4.69
CA MET A 63 16.59 -8.07 5.21
C MET A 63 16.88 -6.58 5.32
N THR A 64 17.43 -6.17 6.46
CA THR A 64 17.93 -4.81 6.65
C THR A 64 19.41 -4.76 6.31
N ASN A 65 19.78 -4.10 5.22
CA ASN A 65 21.16 -3.92 4.80
C ASN A 65 21.67 -2.56 5.28
N ARG A 66 22.46 -2.56 6.36
CA ARG A 66 23.00 -1.34 6.97
C ARG A 66 24.12 -0.70 6.15
N LEU A 67 24.91 -1.48 5.40
CA LEU A 67 25.99 -0.97 4.57
C LEU A 67 25.48 -0.06 3.44
N LEU A 68 24.29 -0.36 2.92
CA LEU A 68 23.65 0.39 1.84
C LEU A 68 22.47 1.25 2.32
N GLN A 69 22.25 1.31 3.64
CA GLN A 69 21.16 2.06 4.30
C GLN A 69 19.81 1.84 3.63
N ARG A 70 19.46 0.57 3.47
CA ARG A 70 18.19 0.16 2.90
C ARG A 70 17.66 -1.14 3.48
N LYS A 71 16.35 -1.27 3.48
CA LYS A 71 15.64 -2.52 3.68
C LYS A 71 15.33 -3.12 2.31
N GLN A 72 15.59 -4.40 2.14
CA GLN A 72 15.33 -5.11 0.89
C GLN A 72 14.49 -6.35 1.15
N MET A 73 13.55 -6.61 0.25
CA MET A 73 12.58 -7.69 0.42
C MET A 73 12.03 -8.16 -0.92
N VAL A 74 11.54 -9.40 -0.94
CA VAL A 74 10.71 -9.92 -2.02
C VAL A 74 9.26 -9.53 -1.73
N ILE A 75 8.57 -9.01 -2.74
CA ILE A 75 7.17 -8.58 -2.64
C ILE A 75 6.31 -9.54 -3.44
N ASP A 76 5.34 -10.14 -2.76
CA ASP A 76 4.25 -10.89 -3.38
C ASP A 76 3.00 -10.01 -3.36
N VAL A 77 2.45 -9.73 -4.53
CA VAL A 77 1.22 -8.95 -4.71
C VAL A 77 0.11 -9.94 -5.08
N LEU A 78 -0.92 -10.01 -4.25
CA LEU A 78 -2.13 -10.77 -4.49
C LEU A 78 -3.21 -9.81 -4.97
N HIS A 79 -3.75 -10.07 -6.15
CA HIS A 79 -4.74 -9.21 -6.81
C HIS A 79 -5.82 -10.09 -7.48
N PRO A 80 -6.70 -10.73 -6.69
CA PRO A 80 -7.76 -11.58 -7.23
C PRO A 80 -8.70 -10.75 -8.11
N GLY A 81 -9.12 -11.30 -9.25
CA GLY A 81 -10.03 -10.61 -10.18
C GLY A 81 -9.46 -9.37 -10.88
N LYS A 82 -8.24 -8.96 -10.55
CA LYS A 82 -7.56 -7.79 -11.13
C LYS A 82 -6.40 -8.19 -12.01
N ALA A 83 -6.18 -7.38 -13.04
CA ALA A 83 -4.99 -7.44 -13.89
C ALA A 83 -3.73 -7.01 -13.12
N THR A 84 -2.65 -6.71 -13.84
CA THR A 84 -1.39 -6.30 -13.22
C THR A 84 -1.50 -4.96 -12.52
N VAL A 85 -1.25 -4.95 -11.22
CA VAL A 85 -1.25 -3.75 -10.37
C VAL A 85 -0.13 -2.80 -10.80
N PRO A 86 -0.40 -1.49 -10.97
CA PRO A 86 0.64 -0.53 -11.29
C PRO A 86 1.62 -0.35 -10.13
N LYS A 87 2.88 -0.03 -10.44
CA LYS A 87 3.94 0.10 -9.44
C LYS A 87 3.73 1.28 -8.50
N THR A 88 3.01 2.31 -8.93
CA THR A 88 2.65 3.49 -8.13
C THR A 88 1.82 3.09 -6.92
N GLU A 89 0.75 2.33 -7.12
CA GLU A 89 -0.11 1.81 -6.04
C GLU A 89 0.67 0.89 -5.09
N ILE A 90 1.55 0.04 -5.62
CA ILE A 90 2.37 -0.85 -4.80
C ILE A 90 3.30 -0.03 -3.88
N ARG A 91 3.91 1.04 -4.40
CA ARG A 91 4.74 1.94 -3.59
C ARG A 91 3.92 2.61 -2.48
N GLU A 92 2.73 3.10 -2.79
CA GLU A 92 1.86 3.76 -1.83
C GLU A 92 1.43 2.83 -0.70
N LYS A 93 1.09 1.57 -1.03
CA LYS A 93 0.75 0.57 -0.03
C LYS A 93 1.96 0.20 0.83
N LEU A 94 3.15 0.03 0.24
CA LEU A 94 4.38 -0.21 1.00
C LEU A 94 4.76 0.97 1.89
N ALA A 95 4.57 2.21 1.42
CA ALA A 95 4.76 3.44 2.18
C ALA A 95 3.86 3.46 3.43
N LYS A 96 2.59 3.12 3.28
CA LYS A 96 1.65 2.99 4.41
C LYS A 96 2.06 1.88 5.38
N MET A 97 2.44 0.70 4.88
CA MET A 97 2.83 -0.45 5.71
C MET A 97 4.08 -0.18 6.55
N TYR A 98 5.10 0.44 5.96
CA TYR A 98 6.39 0.67 6.61
C TYR A 98 6.57 2.09 7.17
N LYS A 99 5.52 2.92 7.10
CA LYS A 99 5.50 4.31 7.58
C LYS A 99 6.63 5.15 6.96
N THR A 100 6.78 5.06 5.65
CA THR A 100 7.78 5.80 4.87
C THR A 100 7.13 6.58 3.74
N THR A 101 7.84 7.51 3.12
CA THR A 101 7.37 8.20 1.93
C THR A 101 7.55 7.33 0.67
N PRO A 102 6.66 7.43 -0.34
CA PRO A 102 6.73 6.61 -1.55
C PRO A 102 7.93 6.95 -2.45
N ASP A 103 8.57 8.09 -2.26
CA ASP A 103 9.71 8.56 -3.05
C ASP A 103 10.99 7.80 -2.77
N VAL A 104 11.12 7.28 -1.55
CA VAL A 104 12.30 6.55 -1.07
C VAL A 104 12.18 5.04 -1.39
N ILE A 105 11.03 4.61 -1.91
CA ILE A 105 10.71 3.21 -2.23
C ILE A 105 10.91 2.95 -3.72
N PHE A 106 11.77 1.98 -4.02
CA PHE A 106 12.05 1.51 -5.38
C PHE A 106 11.57 0.08 -5.54
N VAL A 107 10.72 -0.15 -6.54
CA VAL A 107 10.13 -1.46 -6.78
C VAL A 107 10.36 -1.88 -8.23
N PHE A 108 10.91 -3.08 -8.41
CA PHE A 108 11.36 -3.56 -9.73
C PHE A 108 11.23 -5.07 -9.86
N GLY A 109 11.43 -5.57 -11.10
CA GLY A 109 11.48 -7.01 -11.36
C GLY A 109 10.14 -7.73 -11.19
N PHE A 110 9.01 -7.03 -11.36
CA PHE A 110 7.70 -7.65 -11.27
C PHE A 110 7.48 -8.67 -12.41
N ARG A 111 7.06 -9.88 -12.03
CA ARG A 111 6.68 -10.97 -12.93
C ARG A 111 5.38 -11.59 -12.41
N THR A 112 4.37 -11.59 -13.26
CA THR A 112 3.08 -12.24 -12.98
C THR A 112 3.25 -13.75 -13.12
N HIS A 113 2.68 -14.52 -12.20
CA HIS A 113 2.63 -15.98 -12.34
C HIS A 113 1.66 -16.39 -13.45
N PHE A 114 1.93 -17.55 -14.06
CA PHE A 114 0.99 -18.16 -14.98
C PHE A 114 -0.33 -18.46 -14.25
N GLY A 115 -1.47 -18.18 -14.91
CA GLY A 115 -2.79 -18.22 -14.28
C GLY A 115 -3.21 -16.93 -13.56
N GLY A 116 -2.34 -15.92 -13.44
CA GLY A 116 -2.71 -14.60 -12.90
C GLY A 116 -2.91 -14.58 -11.38
N GLY A 117 -3.55 -13.52 -10.87
CA GLY A 117 -3.91 -13.34 -9.45
C GLY A 117 -2.74 -13.12 -8.47
N LYS A 118 -1.51 -13.50 -8.86
CA LYS A 118 -0.29 -13.30 -8.07
C LYS A 118 0.84 -12.77 -8.95
N THR A 119 1.48 -11.69 -8.48
CA THR A 119 2.69 -11.12 -9.07
C THR A 119 3.80 -11.09 -8.03
N THR A 120 5.02 -11.47 -8.42
CA THR A 120 6.20 -11.39 -7.56
C THR A 120 7.14 -10.31 -8.05
N GLY A 121 7.79 -9.58 -7.14
CA GLY A 121 8.75 -8.54 -7.45
C GLY A 121 9.73 -8.30 -6.31
N PHE A 122 10.56 -7.28 -6.47
CA PHE A 122 11.56 -6.90 -5.48
C PHE A 122 11.38 -5.46 -5.06
N GLY A 123 11.50 -5.21 -3.76
CA GLY A 123 11.35 -3.89 -3.15
C GLY A 123 12.59 -3.49 -2.37
N MET A 124 12.98 -2.23 -2.54
CA MET A 124 14.02 -1.56 -1.76
C MET A 124 13.42 -0.32 -1.13
N ILE A 125 13.58 -0.18 0.19
CA ILE A 125 13.19 1.00 0.95
C ILE A 125 14.49 1.59 1.49
N TYR A 126 14.92 2.74 0.96
CA TYR A 126 16.07 3.45 1.49
C TYR A 126 15.69 4.23 2.76
N ASP A 127 16.69 4.65 3.54
CA ASP A 127 16.44 5.56 4.67
C ASP A 127 16.37 7.03 4.20
N SER A 128 17.12 7.39 3.14
CA SER A 128 17.08 8.72 2.52
C SER A 128 17.16 8.68 0.98
N LEU A 129 16.71 9.76 0.34
CA LEU A 129 16.82 9.93 -1.11
C LEU A 129 18.26 10.05 -1.62
N ASP A 130 19.17 10.56 -0.80
CA ASP A 130 20.57 10.74 -1.21
C ASP A 130 21.28 9.41 -1.35
N TYR A 131 21.02 8.47 -0.44
CA TYR A 131 21.53 7.10 -0.56
C TYR A 131 20.89 6.36 -1.74
N ALA A 132 19.62 6.62 -2.02
CA ALA A 132 18.96 6.09 -3.20
C ALA A 132 19.66 6.56 -4.49
N LYS A 133 19.95 7.85 -4.63
CA LYS A 133 20.64 8.39 -5.83
C LYS A 133 22.06 7.84 -6.02
N LYS A 134 22.78 7.52 -4.93
CA LYS A 134 24.14 6.96 -4.97
C LYS A 134 24.16 5.48 -5.33
N ASN A 135 23.28 4.70 -4.71
CA ASN A 135 23.33 3.23 -4.76
C ASN A 135 22.43 2.62 -5.84
N GLU A 136 21.41 3.35 -6.29
CA GLU A 136 20.45 2.83 -7.26
C GLU A 136 20.99 2.90 -8.70
N PRO A 137 20.79 1.86 -9.52
CA PRO A 137 21.17 1.92 -10.93
C PRO A 137 20.46 3.07 -11.66
N LYS A 138 21.22 3.83 -12.47
CA LYS A 138 20.74 5.03 -13.21
C LYS A 138 19.47 4.80 -14.04
N HIS A 139 19.25 3.59 -14.55
CA HIS A 139 18.05 3.27 -15.34
C HIS A 139 16.78 3.21 -14.49
N ARG A 140 16.88 2.90 -13.18
CA ARG A 140 15.73 2.93 -12.27
C ARG A 140 15.46 4.36 -11.82
N LEU A 141 16.51 5.13 -11.50
CA LEU A 141 16.39 6.57 -11.23
C LEU A 141 15.70 7.33 -12.37
N ALA A 142 16.04 7.02 -13.62
CA ALA A 142 15.39 7.62 -14.79
C ALA A 142 13.90 7.26 -14.91
N ARG A 143 13.49 6.04 -14.51
CA ARG A 143 12.07 5.64 -14.50
C ARG A 143 11.27 6.36 -13.41
N HIS A 144 11.94 6.82 -12.35
CA HIS A 144 11.36 7.62 -11.28
C HIS A 144 11.54 9.13 -11.50
N GLY A 145 12.07 9.57 -12.64
CA GLY A 145 12.26 11.00 -12.94
C GLY A 145 13.41 11.67 -12.19
N LEU A 146 14.19 10.93 -11.41
CA LEU A 146 15.27 11.46 -10.56
C LEU A 146 16.60 11.65 -11.32
N TYR A 147 16.68 11.20 -12.57
CA TYR A 147 17.88 11.27 -13.39
C TYR A 147 17.55 11.37 -14.88
N GLU A 148 18.11 12.38 -15.56
CA GLU A 148 17.99 12.50 -17.00
C GLU A 148 19.14 11.80 -17.72
N LYS A 149 18.81 10.86 -18.61
CA LYS A 149 19.82 10.12 -19.39
C LYS A 149 20.14 10.86 -20.68
N LYS A 150 21.38 11.39 -20.80
CA LYS A 150 21.92 11.90 -22.07
C LYS A 150 21.90 10.81 -23.15
N LYS A 151 21.15 11.03 -24.22
CA LYS A 151 20.95 10.10 -25.34
C LYS A 151 22.04 10.29 -26.41
N THR A 152 23.24 9.79 -26.17
CA THR A 152 24.24 9.65 -27.25
C THR A 152 24.28 8.20 -27.73
N SER A 153 24.22 7.97 -29.04
CA SER A 153 24.30 6.61 -29.60
C SER A 153 25.64 5.94 -29.27
N ARG A 154 25.60 4.64 -28.93
CA ARG A 154 26.81 3.84 -28.67
C ARG A 154 27.75 3.84 -29.89
N LYS A 155 27.18 3.84 -31.11
CA LYS A 155 27.92 3.91 -32.38
C LYS A 155 28.69 5.23 -32.50
N GLN A 156 28.00 6.36 -32.35
CA GLN A 156 28.60 7.70 -32.39
C GLN A 156 29.71 7.89 -31.35
N ARG A 157 29.55 7.35 -30.13
CA ARG A 157 30.59 7.41 -29.09
C ARG A 157 31.84 6.62 -29.47
N LYS A 158 31.66 5.44 -30.07
CA LYS A 158 32.78 4.60 -30.54
C LYS A 158 33.49 5.22 -31.74
N GLU A 159 32.75 5.75 -32.71
CA GLU A 159 33.31 6.44 -33.88
C GLU A 159 34.06 7.71 -33.47
N ARG A 160 33.48 8.54 -32.57
CA ARG A 160 34.18 9.70 -31.99
C ARG A 160 35.49 9.28 -31.31
N LYS A 161 35.46 8.22 -30.48
CA LYS A 161 36.67 7.69 -29.81
C LYS A 161 37.73 7.27 -30.83
N ASN A 162 37.35 6.55 -31.90
CA ASN A 162 38.28 6.08 -32.91
C ASN A 162 38.88 7.23 -33.74
N ARG A 163 38.09 8.26 -34.08
CA ARG A 163 38.61 9.47 -34.75
C ARG A 163 39.57 10.26 -33.85
N MET A 164 39.25 10.42 -32.55
CA MET A 164 40.12 11.12 -31.59
C MET A 164 41.45 10.41 -31.33
N LYS A 165 41.54 9.09 -31.57
CA LYS A 165 42.81 8.35 -31.47
C LYS A 165 43.79 8.69 -32.61
N LYS A 166 43.31 9.17 -33.76
CA LYS A 166 44.15 9.47 -34.94
C LYS A 166 44.92 10.79 -34.84
N VAL A 167 44.49 11.70 -33.97
CA VAL A 167 45.05 13.06 -33.86
C VAL A 167 45.63 13.32 -32.46
N ARG A 168 46.54 14.30 -32.34
CA ARG A 168 47.27 14.66 -31.11
C ARG A 168 47.00 16.12 -30.71
N GLY A 169 47.30 16.46 -29.46
CA GLY A 169 47.18 17.83 -28.94
C GLY A 169 45.78 18.45 -29.11
N THR A 170 45.75 19.73 -29.41
CA THR A 170 44.54 20.55 -29.61
C THR A 170 43.66 20.08 -30.78
N ALA A 171 44.24 19.38 -31.76
CA ALA A 171 43.49 18.84 -32.92
C ALA A 171 42.40 17.81 -32.53
N LYS A 172 42.46 17.23 -31.32
CA LYS A 172 41.40 16.33 -30.79
C LYS A 172 40.07 17.04 -30.58
N ALA A 173 40.07 18.33 -30.25
CA ALA A 173 38.84 19.09 -30.03
C ALA A 173 38.01 19.21 -31.32
N ASN A 174 38.70 19.50 -32.44
CA ASN A 174 38.08 19.68 -33.76
C ASN A 174 37.44 18.39 -34.29
N VAL A 175 38.04 17.24 -33.98
CA VAL A 175 37.54 15.91 -34.40
C VAL A 175 36.42 15.39 -33.48
N GLY A 176 36.36 15.89 -32.24
CA GLY A 176 35.36 15.52 -31.24
C GLY A 176 33.99 16.15 -31.50
N ALA A 177 33.98 17.39 -32.00
CA ALA A 177 32.79 18.04 -32.51
C ALA A 177 32.40 17.37 -33.84
N GLY A 178 31.27 16.68 -33.89
CA GLY A 178 30.64 16.43 -35.19
C GLY A 178 30.32 17.78 -35.84
N LYS A 179 30.26 17.86 -37.18
CA LYS A 179 29.62 19.01 -37.83
C LYS A 179 28.30 19.27 -37.11
N LYS A 180 28.12 20.52 -36.63
CA LYS A 180 26.86 20.98 -36.04
C LYS A 180 25.73 20.76 -37.05
#